data_AF-A0A832LBL3-F1
#
_entry.id   AF-A0A832LBL3-F1
#
_cell.length_a   1.000
_cell.length_b   1.000
_cell.length_c   1.000
_cell.angle_alpha   90.00
_cell.angle_beta   90.00
_cell.angle_gamma   90.00
#
_symmetry.space_group_name_H-M   'P 1'
#
loop_
_entity.id
_entity.type
_entity.pdbx_description
1 polymer ?
#
loop_
_entity_poly.entity_id
_entity_poly.type
_entity_poly.pdbx_seq_one_letter_code
_entity_poly.pdbx_strand_id
1 'polypeptide(L)'
;MADINGVSLQAGSSPTVHYTITYTKSRPNNSQMTYNFTISAALGSSGSFIHNGYALLCTMTVNGSSSQVRIKTVDGDNWDGTTPRLRYVSVTCPSTTGNTTQGVRFRVVSDGRLTLTSGVIDNSNYTVLSSPLLTTACGVPTSCSVSPILSEGDVTLSWSG
;
A
#
# COMPACT_ATOMS: atom_id res chain seq x y z
N MET A 1 -9.15 11.21 7.31
CA MET A 1 -8.80 9.81 7.61
C MET A 1 -7.34 9.77 7.99
N ALA A 2 -6.95 8.90 8.94
CA ALA A 2 -5.55 8.78 9.35
C ALA A 2 -4.75 7.93 8.36
N ASP A 3 -3.43 8.09 8.35
CA ASP A 3 -2.54 7.20 7.60
C ASP A 3 -2.56 5.79 8.24
N ILE A 4 -2.59 4.73 7.42
CA ILE A 4 -2.58 3.34 7.89
C ILE A 4 -1.20 2.90 8.39
N ASN A 5 -0.12 3.63 8.06
CA ASN A 5 1.24 3.24 8.41
C ASN A 5 1.48 3.23 9.92
N GLY A 6 1.80 2.06 10.48
CA GLY A 6 1.99 1.84 11.91
C GLY A 6 0.70 1.55 12.69
N VAL A 7 -0.46 1.53 12.02
CA VAL A 7 -1.75 1.28 12.69
C VAL A 7 -1.84 -0.17 13.15
N SER A 8 -2.39 -0.37 14.35
CA SER A 8 -2.75 -1.68 14.88
C SER A 8 -4.28 -1.84 14.96
N LEU A 9 -4.79 -2.91 14.36
CA LEU A 9 -6.22 -3.24 14.30
C LEU A 9 -6.48 -4.55 15.06
N GLN A 10 -7.55 -4.58 15.83
CA GLN A 10 -8.00 -5.78 16.53
C GLN A 10 -9.11 -6.46 15.73
N ALA A 11 -9.02 -7.77 15.55
CA ALA A 11 -9.93 -8.54 14.71
C ALA A 11 -10.34 -9.87 15.36
N GLY A 12 -11.66 -10.11 15.41
CA GLY A 12 -12.24 -11.26 16.09
C GLY A 12 -12.06 -11.26 17.61
N SER A 13 -12.63 -12.28 18.27
CA SER A 13 -12.68 -12.33 19.74
C SER A 13 -12.35 -13.70 20.35
N SER A 14 -12.12 -14.76 19.57
CA SER A 14 -11.90 -16.10 20.11
C SER A 14 -11.00 -17.01 19.24
N PRO A 15 -9.68 -16.75 19.19
CA PRO A 15 -8.96 -15.64 19.82
C PRO A 15 -9.00 -14.34 18.98
N THR A 16 -8.69 -13.21 19.61
CA THR A 16 -8.40 -11.94 18.91
C THR A 16 -7.06 -12.03 18.18
N VAL A 17 -7.02 -11.47 16.97
CA VAL A 17 -5.79 -11.24 16.21
C VAL A 17 -5.52 -9.74 16.13
N HIS A 18 -4.29 -9.35 16.43
CA HIS A 18 -3.80 -7.99 16.23
C HIS A 18 -3.06 -7.92 14.90
N TYR A 19 -3.50 -7.02 14.03
CA TYR A 19 -2.82 -6.70 12.77
C TYR A 19 -2.11 -5.36 12.90
N THR A 20 -0.79 -5.35 12.74
CA THR A 20 -0.02 -4.11 12.58
C THR A 20 0.37 -3.95 11.11
N ILE A 21 0.01 -2.83 10.50
CA ILE A 21 0.18 -2.58 9.08
C ILE A 21 1.19 -1.47 8.89
N THR A 22 2.22 -1.70 8.08
CA THR A 22 3.13 -0.66 7.60
C THR A 22 3.23 -0.73 6.09
N TYR A 23 3.75 0.31 5.45
CA TYR A 23 4.03 0.25 4.02
C TYR A 23 5.22 1.12 3.60
N THR A 24 5.81 0.74 2.48
CA THR A 24 6.64 1.61 1.65
C THR A 24 5.93 1.90 0.34
N LYS A 25 6.34 2.97 -0.35
CA LYS A 25 5.66 3.44 -1.54
C LYS A 25 6.65 3.85 -2.63
N SER A 26 6.32 3.59 -3.89
CA SER A 26 7.09 4.01 -5.05
C SER A 26 6.18 4.47 -6.19
N ARG A 27 6.62 5.48 -6.94
CA ARG A 27 5.92 5.98 -8.13
C ARG A 27 6.68 5.52 -9.38
N PRO A 28 6.24 4.46 -10.08
CA PRO A 28 6.92 4.02 -11.29
C PRO A 28 6.73 5.00 -12.46
N ASN A 29 5.59 5.70 -12.51
CA ASN A 29 5.26 6.70 -13.53
C ASN A 29 4.18 7.67 -13.01
N ASN A 30 3.86 8.73 -13.78
CA ASN A 30 2.85 9.72 -13.39
C ASN A 30 1.39 9.26 -13.53
N SER A 31 1.16 7.99 -13.87
CA SER A 31 -0.19 7.40 -13.96
C SER A 31 -0.45 6.34 -12.88
N GLN A 32 0.58 5.91 -12.14
CA GLN A 32 0.49 4.78 -11.21
C GLN A 32 1.28 5.02 -9.92
N MET A 33 0.84 4.35 -8.87
CA MET A 33 1.53 4.27 -7.58
C MET A 33 1.56 2.83 -7.10
N THR A 34 2.69 2.41 -6.52
CA THR A 34 2.83 1.08 -5.91
C THR A 34 3.03 1.24 -4.41
N TYR A 35 2.25 0.48 -3.64
CA TYR A 35 2.33 0.39 -2.18
C TYR A 35 2.70 -1.04 -1.78
N ASN A 36 3.81 -1.19 -1.05
CA ASN A 36 4.26 -2.48 -0.53
C ASN A 36 3.94 -2.54 0.96
N PHE A 37 2.88 -3.26 1.31
CA PHE A 37 2.43 -3.42 2.68
C PHE A 37 3.16 -4.57 3.37
N THR A 38 3.53 -4.34 4.63
CA THR A 38 3.91 -5.38 5.58
C THR A 38 2.77 -5.51 6.59
N ILE A 39 2.23 -6.71 6.71
CA ILE A 39 1.16 -7.06 7.64
C ILE A 39 1.76 -7.99 8.68
N SER A 40 1.84 -7.52 9.92
CA SER A 40 2.20 -8.33 11.07
C SER A 40 0.93 -8.82 11.75
N ALA A 41 0.81 -10.11 11.99
CA ALA A 41 -0.34 -10.71 12.67
C ALA A 41 0.10 -11.50 13.91
N ALA A 42 -0.49 -11.18 15.07
CA ALA A 42 -0.22 -11.85 16.34
C ALA A 42 -1.52 -12.15 17.09
N LEU A 43 -1.57 -13.25 17.85
CA LEU A 43 -2.71 -13.51 18.73
C LEU A 43 -2.65 -12.59 19.95
N GLY A 44 -3.82 -12.25 20.52
CA GLY A 44 -3.90 -11.31 21.64
C GLY A 44 -3.47 -11.84 23.01
N SER A 45 -3.18 -13.14 23.14
CA SER A 45 -2.73 -13.74 24.40
C SER A 45 -1.75 -14.88 24.16
N SER A 46 -0.84 -15.11 25.11
CA SER A 46 0.15 -16.19 25.06
C SER A 46 -0.47 -17.59 25.09
N GLY A 47 -1.65 -17.74 25.70
CA GLY A 47 -2.41 -19.00 25.73
C GLY A 47 -3.35 -19.19 24.53
N SER A 48 -3.46 -18.22 23.64
CA SER A 48 -4.31 -18.32 22.45
C SER A 48 -3.66 -19.20 21.39
N PHE A 49 -4.50 -19.90 20.62
CA PHE A 49 -4.06 -20.68 19.48
C PHE A 49 -5.08 -20.67 18.33
N ILE A 50 -4.58 -20.85 17.11
CA ILE A 50 -5.36 -21.13 15.91
C ILE A 50 -4.59 -22.18 15.11
N HIS A 51 -5.11 -23.40 15.03
CA HIS A 51 -4.46 -24.53 14.36
C HIS A 51 -5.11 -24.84 13.01
N ASN A 52 -5.09 -26.11 12.62
CA ASN A 52 -5.58 -26.60 11.34
C ASN A 52 -7.08 -26.35 11.14
N GLY A 53 -7.50 -26.36 9.87
CA GLY A 53 -8.89 -26.14 9.47
C GLY A 53 -9.29 -24.66 9.35
N TYR A 54 -8.44 -23.73 9.79
CA TYR A 54 -8.70 -22.29 9.69
C TYR A 54 -7.63 -21.57 8.88
N ALA A 55 -8.08 -20.78 7.90
CA ALA A 55 -7.24 -19.96 7.05
C ALA A 55 -7.76 -18.53 7.00
N LEU A 56 -6.83 -17.61 6.70
CA LEU A 56 -7.10 -16.19 6.64
C LEU A 56 -6.50 -15.62 5.36
N LEU A 57 -7.36 -15.04 4.52
CA LEU A 57 -6.96 -14.35 3.30
C LEU A 57 -7.14 -12.85 3.49
N CYS A 58 -6.04 -12.11 3.38
CA CYS A 58 -6.05 -10.66 3.41
C CYS A 58 -6.16 -10.11 2.00
N THR A 59 -7.01 -9.09 1.82
CA THR A 59 -7.13 -8.26 0.64
C THR A 59 -6.82 -6.82 1.01
N MET A 60 -5.84 -6.24 0.33
CA MET A 60 -5.57 -4.80 0.35
C MET A 60 -6.17 -4.17 -0.88
N THR A 61 -7.00 -3.15 -0.69
CA THR A 61 -7.52 -2.33 -1.80
C THR A 61 -7.06 -0.89 -1.62
N VAL A 62 -6.44 -0.33 -2.65
CA VAL A 62 -6.03 1.08 -2.72
C VAL A 62 -6.53 1.66 -4.02
N ASN A 63 -7.29 2.76 -3.93
CA ASN A 63 -7.84 3.46 -5.10
C ASN A 63 -8.47 2.51 -6.15
N GLY A 64 -9.32 1.59 -5.68
CA GLY A 64 -10.03 0.60 -6.51
C GLY A 64 -9.20 -0.60 -6.96
N SER A 65 -7.87 -0.58 -6.85
CA SER A 65 -7.01 -1.71 -7.21
C SER A 65 -6.77 -2.60 -5.99
N SER A 66 -6.79 -3.93 -6.17
CA SER A 66 -6.67 -4.88 -5.06
C SER A 66 -5.59 -5.92 -5.28
N SER A 67 -4.92 -6.30 -4.19
CA SER A 67 -4.03 -7.47 -4.15
C SER A 67 -4.27 -8.25 -2.87
N GLN A 68 -3.90 -9.54 -2.87
CA GLN A 68 -4.17 -10.45 -1.76
C GLN A 68 -2.90 -11.15 -1.28
N VAL A 69 -2.91 -11.53 0.00
CA VAL A 69 -1.90 -12.41 0.59
C VAL A 69 -2.56 -13.33 1.62
N ARG A 70 -2.14 -14.59 1.65
CA ARG A 70 -2.57 -15.53 2.67
C ARG A 70 -1.85 -15.23 3.98
N ILE A 71 -2.63 -14.88 4.99
CA ILE A 71 -2.12 -14.62 6.34
C ILE A 71 -1.82 -15.93 7.05
N LYS A 72 -2.80 -16.84 7.02
CA LYS A 72 -2.68 -18.16 7.63
C LYS A 72 -3.13 -19.24 6.65
N THR A 73 -2.38 -20.32 6.53
CA THR A 73 -2.75 -21.49 5.73
C THR A 73 -3.73 -22.40 6.48
N VAL A 74 -4.59 -23.11 5.73
CA VAL A 74 -5.62 -24.00 6.31
C VAL A 74 -4.97 -25.04 7.21
N ASP A 75 -3.90 -25.69 6.72
CA ASP A 75 -3.20 -26.77 7.41
C ASP A 75 -1.68 -26.53 7.42
N GLY A 76 -1.02 -27.00 8.48
CA GLY A 76 0.44 -26.94 8.63
C GLY A 76 0.99 -25.56 9.03
N ASP A 77 0.12 -24.59 9.29
CA ASP A 77 0.47 -23.25 9.76
C ASP A 77 -0.23 -23.00 11.11
N ASN A 78 0.33 -23.59 12.17
CA ASN A 78 -0.19 -23.48 13.52
C ASN A 78 0.25 -22.16 14.16
N TRP A 79 -0.71 -21.45 14.72
CA TRP A 79 -0.47 -20.22 15.43
C TRP A 79 -0.65 -20.45 16.92
N ASP A 80 0.41 -20.27 17.68
CA ASP A 80 0.40 -20.27 19.13
C ASP A 80 0.97 -18.95 19.66
N GLY A 81 0.35 -18.44 20.72
CA GLY A 81 0.78 -17.25 21.43
C GLY A 81 0.93 -15.99 20.57
N THR A 82 1.69 -15.03 21.12
CA THR A 82 1.78 -13.65 20.63
C THR A 82 2.88 -13.44 19.59
N THR A 83 3.53 -14.50 19.10
CA THR A 83 4.61 -14.38 18.12
C THR A 83 4.11 -13.74 16.83
N PRO A 84 4.69 -12.61 16.36
CA PRO A 84 4.26 -11.97 15.12
C PRO A 84 4.57 -12.82 13.88
N ARG A 85 3.58 -12.95 12.99
CA ARG A 85 3.76 -13.53 11.64
C ARG A 85 3.72 -12.41 10.61
N LEU A 86 4.79 -12.25 9.84
CA LEU A 86 4.89 -11.23 8.81
C LEU A 86 4.41 -11.76 7.45
N ARG A 87 3.69 -10.90 6.74
CA ARG A 87 3.19 -11.14 5.38
C ARG A 87 3.33 -9.86 4.56
N TYR A 88 3.53 -10.03 3.27
CA TYR A 88 3.80 -8.93 2.36
C TYR A 88 2.79 -8.94 1.23
N VAL A 89 2.28 -7.76 0.86
CA VAL A 89 1.37 -7.61 -0.27
C VAL A 89 1.62 -6.27 -0.95
N SER A 90 1.73 -6.31 -2.28
CA SER A 90 1.96 -5.12 -3.09
C SER A 90 0.72 -4.79 -3.90
N VAL A 91 0.25 -3.54 -3.79
CA VAL A 91 -0.86 -3.01 -4.60
C VAL A 91 -0.31 -1.93 -5.51
N THR A 92 -0.48 -2.11 -6.82
CA THR A 92 -0.25 -1.05 -7.81
C THR A 92 -1.59 -0.52 -8.26
N CYS A 93 -1.80 0.79 -8.13
CA CYS A 93 -3.06 1.45 -8.44
C CYS A 93 -2.86 2.66 -9.35
N PRO A 94 -3.90 3.10 -10.09
CA PRO A 94 -3.88 4.38 -10.77
C PRO A 94 -3.60 5.52 -9.78
N SER A 95 -2.79 6.49 -10.17
CA SER A 95 -2.53 7.71 -9.40
C SER A 95 -1.91 8.78 -10.31
N THR A 96 -2.72 9.78 -10.67
CA THR A 96 -2.31 10.90 -11.54
C THR A 96 -1.94 12.18 -10.78
N THR A 97 -2.10 12.18 -9.46
CA THR A 97 -1.74 13.31 -8.59
C THR A 97 -0.71 12.90 -7.54
N GLY A 98 0.26 13.78 -7.33
CA GLY A 98 1.29 13.63 -6.31
C GLY A 98 0.81 14.09 -4.93
N ASN A 99 1.42 13.58 -3.86
CA ASN A 99 1.17 14.00 -2.47
C ASN A 99 -0.31 14.01 -2.07
N THR A 100 -1.09 13.08 -2.63
CA THR A 100 -2.53 13.00 -2.41
C THR A 100 -2.87 11.79 -1.55
N THR A 101 -3.81 11.93 -0.62
CA THR A 101 -4.32 10.83 0.19
C THR A 101 -5.23 9.94 -0.65
N GLN A 102 -5.05 8.63 -0.53
CA GLN A 102 -5.86 7.61 -1.21
C GLN A 102 -6.49 6.71 -0.15
N GLY A 103 -7.79 6.44 -0.27
CA GLY A 103 -8.49 5.52 0.62
C GLY A 103 -7.93 4.11 0.54
N VAL A 104 -7.84 3.45 1.69
CA VAL A 104 -7.40 2.06 1.81
C VAL A 104 -8.45 1.22 2.52
N ARG A 105 -8.71 0.03 1.98
CA ARG A 105 -9.48 -1.02 2.64
C ARG A 105 -8.56 -2.19 2.98
N PHE A 106 -8.47 -2.50 4.27
CA PHE A 106 -7.86 -3.72 4.81
C PHE A 106 -8.99 -4.69 5.15
N ARG A 107 -9.07 -5.79 4.41
CA ARG A 107 -10.10 -6.80 4.62
C ARG A 107 -9.46 -8.17 4.78
N VAL A 108 -9.76 -8.86 5.87
CA VAL A 108 -9.38 -10.24 6.10
C VAL A 108 -10.64 -11.07 6.23
N VAL A 109 -10.70 -12.15 5.47
CA VAL A 109 -11.80 -13.12 5.53
C VAL A 109 -11.25 -14.48 5.91
N SER A 110 -12.10 -15.31 6.50
CA SER A 110 -11.81 -16.72 6.63
C SER A 110 -12.17 -17.45 5.34
N ASP A 111 -11.23 -18.23 4.81
CA ASP A 111 -11.39 -19.14 3.67
C ASP A 111 -11.08 -20.60 4.07
N GLY A 112 -11.12 -20.89 5.36
CA GLY A 112 -10.92 -22.23 5.92
C GLY A 112 -12.17 -23.09 5.94
N ARG A 113 -12.03 -24.30 6.50
CA ARG A 113 -13.14 -25.23 6.74
C ARG A 113 -13.94 -24.87 7.99
N LEU A 114 -13.26 -24.31 8.98
CA LEU A 114 -13.86 -23.89 10.25
C LEU A 114 -14.46 -22.49 10.14
N THR A 115 -15.67 -22.33 10.65
CA THR A 115 -16.35 -21.03 10.72
C THR A 115 -15.99 -20.33 12.04
N LEU A 116 -14.82 -19.68 12.07
CA LEU A 116 -14.41 -18.80 13.17
C LEU A 116 -14.36 -17.34 12.69
N THR A 117 -14.43 -16.41 13.64
CA THR A 117 -14.34 -14.96 13.38
C THR A 117 -12.97 -14.37 13.73
N SER A 118 -12.05 -15.17 14.27
CA SER A 118 -10.70 -14.76 14.65
C SER A 118 -9.93 -14.15 13.49
N GLY A 119 -9.49 -12.90 13.63
CA GLY A 119 -8.76 -12.24 12.56
C GLY A 119 -9.61 -11.80 11.36
N VAL A 120 -10.92 -12.08 11.35
CA VAL A 120 -11.82 -11.54 10.32
C VAL A 120 -12.11 -10.07 10.62
N ILE A 121 -11.89 -9.21 9.64
CA ILE A 121 -12.08 -7.76 9.75
C ILE A 121 -12.31 -7.13 8.38
N ASP A 122 -13.05 -6.04 8.36
CA ASP A 122 -13.24 -5.19 7.20
C ASP A 122 -13.15 -3.72 7.62
N ASN A 123 -12.05 -3.05 7.27
CA ASN A 123 -11.78 -1.69 7.69
C ASN A 123 -11.39 -0.81 6.49
N SER A 124 -12.12 0.29 6.30
CA SER A 124 -11.87 1.28 5.26
C SER A 124 -11.70 2.70 5.80
N ASN A 125 -11.27 2.85 7.05
CA ASN A 125 -11.20 4.13 7.76
C ASN A 125 -9.84 4.84 7.62
N TYR A 126 -8.90 4.25 6.89
CA TYR A 126 -7.53 4.74 6.73
C TYR A 126 -7.18 5.09 5.29
N THR A 127 -6.09 5.85 5.17
CA THR A 127 -5.54 6.30 3.89
C THR A 127 -4.07 5.94 3.77
N VAL A 128 -3.55 6.04 2.55
CA VAL A 128 -2.12 6.09 2.25
C VAL A 128 -1.82 7.37 1.48
N LEU A 129 -0.60 7.89 1.59
CA LEU A 129 -0.18 9.09 0.87
C LEU A 129 0.57 8.70 -0.41
N SER A 130 0.21 9.23 -1.58
CA SER A 130 1.00 9.02 -2.81
C SER A 130 2.36 9.73 -2.73
N SER A 131 3.33 9.33 -3.55
CA SER A 131 4.56 10.10 -3.72
C SER A 131 4.31 11.30 -4.65
N PRO A 132 5.16 12.35 -4.61
CA PRO A 132 5.15 13.44 -5.60
C PRO A 132 5.14 12.90 -7.04
N LEU A 133 4.67 13.72 -7.99
CA LEU A 133 4.82 13.37 -9.41
C LEU A 133 6.31 13.36 -9.78
N LEU A 134 6.68 12.47 -10.70
CA LEU A 134 7.99 12.49 -11.31
C LEU A 134 8.10 13.72 -12.20
N THR A 135 9.24 14.40 -12.14
CA THR A 135 9.55 15.49 -13.06
C THR A 135 9.64 14.94 -14.47
N THR A 136 8.66 15.26 -15.30
CA THR A 136 8.78 15.09 -16.75
C THR A 136 9.51 16.32 -17.26
N ALA A 137 10.76 16.17 -17.70
CA ALA A 137 11.41 17.25 -18.42
C ALA A 137 10.46 17.67 -19.56
N CYS A 138 10.15 18.96 -19.66
CA CYS A 138 9.58 19.50 -20.89
C CYS A 138 10.51 19.04 -22.02
N GLY A 139 9.94 18.46 -23.08
CA GLY A 139 10.72 17.90 -24.18
C GLY A 139 11.81 18.86 -24.63
N VAL A 140 12.98 18.33 -25.01
CA VAL A 140 14.07 19.13 -25.56
C VAL A 140 13.50 20.09 -26.60
N PRO A 141 13.77 21.41 -26.51
CA PRO A 141 13.27 22.38 -27.47
C PRO A 141 13.59 21.91 -28.89
N THR A 142 12.56 21.65 -29.70
CA THR A 142 12.75 21.11 -31.05
C THR A 142 13.17 22.17 -32.07
N SER A 143 13.08 23.45 -31.72
CA SER A 143 13.46 24.56 -32.58
C SER A 143 14.01 25.72 -31.78
N CYS A 144 15.19 26.20 -32.18
CA CYS A 144 15.71 27.51 -31.82
C CYS A 144 15.72 28.34 -33.10
N SER A 145 14.97 29.44 -33.13
CA SER A 145 14.98 30.38 -34.25
C SER A 145 15.59 31.69 -33.76
N VAL A 146 16.66 32.12 -34.42
CA VAL A 146 17.30 33.41 -34.22
C VAL A 146 17.19 34.15 -35.54
N SER A 147 16.57 35.33 -35.54
CA SER A 147 16.45 36.19 -36.73
C SER A 147 17.33 37.43 -36.55
N PRO A 148 18.66 37.33 -36.76
CA PRO A 148 19.52 38.50 -36.65
C PRO A 148 19.24 39.46 -37.81
N ILE A 149 18.98 40.72 -37.47
CA ILE A 149 19.16 41.83 -38.39
C ILE A 149 20.62 42.24 -38.21
N LEU A 150 21.41 42.36 -39.28
CA LEU A 150 22.80 42.83 -39.21
C LEU A 150 22.86 44.14 -38.42
N SER A 151 23.21 44.04 -37.15
CA SER A 151 23.43 45.12 -36.21
C SER A 151 24.64 44.68 -35.41
N GLU A 152 25.71 45.46 -35.47
CA GLU A 152 26.85 45.32 -34.58
C GLU A 152 26.33 45.37 -33.13
N GLY A 153 26.34 44.23 -32.43
CA GLY A 153 25.83 44.14 -31.07
C GLY A 153 25.76 42.72 -30.53
N ASP A 154 26.00 42.57 -29.23
CA ASP A 154 25.97 41.29 -28.53
C ASP A 154 24.55 40.72 -28.44
N VAL A 155 24.39 39.45 -28.81
CA VAL A 155 23.13 38.72 -28.67
C VAL A 155 23.09 38.09 -27.28
N THR A 156 22.22 38.60 -26.40
CA THR A 156 21.97 37.94 -25.11
C THR A 156 20.92 36.85 -25.31
N LEU A 157 21.34 35.59 -25.13
CA LEU A 157 20.42 34.46 -25.12
C LEU A 157 20.01 34.18 -23.68
N SER A 158 18.71 34.17 -23.42
CA SER A 158 18.15 33.71 -22.17
C SER A 158 17.20 32.55 -22.41
N TRP A 159 17.18 31.63 -21.45
CA TRP A 159 16.24 30.53 -21.39
C TRP A 159 15.59 30.55 -20.02
N SER A 160 14.28 30.44 -19.99
CA SER A 160 13.55 30.04 -18.79
C SER A 160 13.35 28.53 -18.83
N GLY A 161 13.82 27.86 -17.78
CA GLY A 161 13.32 26.52 -17.41
C GLY A 161 12.19 26.66 -16.42
#